data_AF-Q9IBA1-F1
#
_entry.id   AF-Q9IBA1-F1
#
_cell.length_a   1.000
_cell.length_b   1.000
_cell.length_c   1.000
_cell.angle_alpha   90.00
_cell.angle_beta   90.00
_cell.angle_gamma   90.00
#
_symmetry.space_group_name_H-M   'P 1'
#
loop_
_entity.id
_entity.type
_entity.pdbx_description
1 polymer ?
#
loop_
_entity_poly.entity_id
_entity_poly.type
_entity_poly.pdbx_seq_one_letter_code
_entity_poly.pdbx_strand_id
1 'polypeptide(L)'
;ENGCTVIVMLTPLVEDSVRHCDRYWPDEGSSLYHIYEVNLVSEHIWCEDFLVRSFYLKNLQSQETRTLTQFHFLSWPAEGIPSSTRPLLDFRRKVNKCYRGRSCPIIVHCSDGAGRTGTYTLIDMVLNRMSKGVKEIDIAATLEHIRDQRPGMVCTKDQFEFALTAVAEEVNAILKALPQ
;
A
#
# COMPACT_ATOMS: atom_id res chain seq x y z
N GLU A 1 18.26 2.04 -5.22
CA GLU A 1 18.48 3.50 -5.24
C GLU A 1 17.66 4.25 -4.20
N ASN A 2 16.34 4.32 -4.30
CA ASN A 2 15.46 5.15 -3.44
C ASN A 2 15.40 4.82 -1.93
N GLY A 3 16.30 4.00 -1.37
CA GLY A 3 16.23 3.66 0.07
C GLY A 3 15.02 2.84 0.51
N CYS A 4 14.04 2.59 -0.37
CA CYS A 4 12.77 1.92 -0.06
C CYS A 4 12.98 0.57 0.63
N THR A 5 12.16 0.34 1.66
CA THR A 5 12.10 -0.91 2.43
C THR A 5 10.69 -1.47 2.56
N VAL A 6 9.68 -0.76 2.04
CA VAL A 6 8.27 -1.16 2.13
C VAL A 6 7.63 -1.01 0.75
N ILE A 7 7.06 -2.11 0.26
CA ILE A 7 6.23 -2.15 -0.94
C ILE A 7 4.79 -2.45 -0.54
N VAL A 8 3.85 -1.71 -1.09
CA VAL A 8 2.40 -1.95 -1.00
C VAL A 8 1.91 -2.33 -2.38
N MET A 9 1.47 -3.57 -2.53
CA MET A 9 0.89 -4.15 -3.74
C MET A 9 -0.62 -4.31 -3.54
N LEU A 10 -1.42 -3.62 -4.35
CA LEU A 10 -2.89 -3.54 -4.21
C LEU A 10 -3.62 -4.30 -5.32
N THR A 11 -2.98 -5.30 -5.92
CA THR A 11 -3.58 -6.10 -6.98
C THR A 11 -3.07 -7.53 -6.95
N PRO A 12 -3.92 -8.53 -7.20
CA PRO A 12 -3.42 -9.84 -7.59
C PRO A 12 -2.66 -9.76 -8.92
N LEU A 13 -1.87 -10.80 -9.21
CA LEU A 13 -1.17 -10.92 -10.50
C LEU A 13 -2.16 -11.08 -11.66
N VAL A 14 -3.22 -11.85 -11.44
CA VAL A 14 -4.27 -12.16 -12.41
C VAL A 14 -5.62 -12.09 -11.69
N GLU A 15 -6.63 -11.51 -12.35
CA GLU A 15 -8.01 -11.40 -11.90
C GLU A 15 -8.92 -11.63 -13.11
N ASP A 16 -9.93 -12.50 -13.00
CA ASP A 16 -10.82 -12.86 -14.12
C ASP A 16 -10.09 -13.21 -15.44
N SER A 17 -8.95 -13.90 -15.33
CA SER A 17 -8.04 -14.25 -16.44
C SER A 17 -7.32 -13.06 -17.10
N VAL A 18 -7.51 -11.84 -16.59
CA VAL A 18 -6.79 -10.64 -17.00
C VAL A 18 -5.54 -10.48 -16.14
N ARG A 19 -4.39 -10.29 -16.79
CA ARG A 19 -3.12 -10.05 -16.10
C ARG A 19 -3.04 -8.59 -15.67
N HIS A 20 -2.89 -8.36 -14.36
CA HIS A 20 -2.80 -7.02 -13.78
C HIS A 20 -1.38 -6.64 -13.38
N CYS A 21 -0.55 -7.61 -13.02
CA CYS A 21 0.82 -7.36 -12.60
C CYS A 21 1.71 -8.55 -12.93
N ASP A 22 2.96 -8.25 -13.25
CA ASP A 22 4.00 -9.25 -13.45
C ASP A 22 4.61 -9.58 -12.12
N ARG A 23 4.87 -10.88 -11.90
CA ARG A 23 5.57 -11.27 -10.69
C ARG A 23 7.03 -10.80 -10.77
N TYR A 24 7.38 -9.88 -9.88
CA TYR A 24 8.72 -9.29 -9.77
C TYR A 24 9.50 -9.81 -8.55
N TRP A 25 9.05 -10.92 -7.96
CA TRP A 25 9.67 -11.57 -6.81
C TRP A 25 9.79 -13.09 -7.02
N PRO A 26 10.75 -13.77 -6.36
CA PRO A 26 10.86 -15.23 -6.42
C PRO A 26 9.70 -15.92 -5.69
N ASP A 27 9.25 -17.07 -6.20
CA ASP A 27 8.30 -17.93 -5.48
C ASP A 27 8.95 -18.61 -4.27
N GLU A 28 10.21 -19.00 -4.42
CA GLU A 28 11.03 -19.62 -3.38
C GLU A 28 12.51 -19.28 -3.63
N GLY A 29 13.32 -19.31 -2.56
CA GLY A 29 14.75 -19.03 -2.67
C GLY A 29 15.03 -17.63 -3.21
N SER A 30 15.79 -17.53 -4.30
CA SER A 30 16.23 -16.25 -4.84
C SER A 30 16.02 -16.11 -6.36
N SER A 31 15.93 -14.86 -6.82
CA SER A 31 15.94 -14.50 -8.24
C SER A 31 16.83 -13.29 -8.46
N LEU A 32 17.55 -13.28 -9.58
CA LEU A 32 18.42 -12.19 -9.98
C LEU A 32 17.72 -11.29 -11.00
N TYR A 33 17.54 -10.02 -10.64
CA TYR A 33 17.02 -8.98 -11.51
C TYR A 33 18.13 -7.96 -11.78
N HIS A 34 18.77 -8.08 -12.94
CA HIS A 34 19.96 -7.30 -13.27
C HIS A 34 21.07 -7.47 -12.22
N ILE A 35 21.33 -6.46 -11.38
CA ILE A 35 22.35 -6.48 -10.32
C ILE A 35 21.76 -6.77 -8.92
N TYR A 36 20.44 -6.99 -8.84
CA TYR A 36 19.72 -7.17 -7.60
C TYR A 36 19.35 -8.64 -7.40
N GLU A 37 20.01 -9.30 -6.46
CA GLU A 37 19.59 -10.61 -5.97
C GLU A 37 18.50 -10.39 -4.91
N VAL A 38 17.30 -10.92 -5.18
CA VAL A 38 16.14 -10.84 -4.29
C VAL A 38 15.89 -12.24 -3.75
N ASN A 39 15.96 -12.41 -2.44
CA ASN A 39 15.70 -13.68 -1.75
C ASN A 39 14.44 -13.57 -0.90
N LEU A 40 13.47 -14.48 -1.10
CA LEU A 40 12.28 -14.59 -0.25
C LEU A 40 12.64 -15.28 1.07
N VAL A 41 12.61 -14.49 2.15
CA VAL A 41 12.93 -14.97 3.50
C VAL A 41 11.71 -15.55 4.19
N SER A 42 10.55 -14.93 4.03
CA SER A 42 9.30 -15.41 4.61
C SER A 42 8.09 -14.91 3.85
N GLU A 43 7.04 -15.72 3.83
CA GLU A 43 5.69 -15.34 3.41
C GLU A 43 4.74 -15.68 4.56
N HIS A 44 3.92 -14.70 4.97
CA HIS A 44 2.95 -14.87 6.04
C HIS A 44 1.57 -14.43 5.56
N ILE A 45 0.66 -15.39 5.42
CA ILE A 45 -0.75 -15.17 5.12
C ILE A 45 -1.42 -14.76 6.42
N TRP A 46 -1.88 -13.50 6.50
CA TRP A 46 -2.52 -12.98 7.70
C TRP A 46 -4.00 -13.32 7.76
N CYS A 47 -4.66 -13.22 6.61
CA CYS A 47 -6.08 -13.52 6.39
C CYS A 47 -6.30 -13.69 4.89
N GLU A 48 -7.54 -13.93 4.48
CA GLU A 48 -7.90 -13.99 3.06
C GLU A 48 -7.62 -12.68 2.31
N ASP A 49 -7.64 -11.53 3.00
CA ASP A 49 -7.52 -10.22 2.36
C ASP A 49 -6.09 -9.80 2.03
N PHE A 50 -5.08 -10.31 2.75
CA PHE A 50 -3.70 -9.93 2.48
C PHE A 50 -2.67 -10.88 3.11
N LEU A 51 -1.48 -10.83 2.52
CA LEU A 51 -0.27 -11.49 3.01
C LEU A 51 0.90 -10.50 3.09
N VAL A 52 1.96 -10.91 3.77
CA VAL A 52 3.20 -10.13 3.91
C VAL A 52 4.39 -11.00 3.54
N ARG A 53 5.26 -10.47 2.68
CA ARG A 53 6.55 -11.09 2.33
C ARG A 53 7.71 -10.29 2.88
N SER A 54 8.72 -10.99 3.39
CA SER A 54 10.01 -10.41 3.74
C SER A 54 11.06 -10.87 2.74
N PHE A 55 11.80 -9.91 2.20
CA PHE A 55 12.86 -10.15 1.24
C PHE A 55 14.20 -9.69 1.80
N TYR A 56 15.24 -10.45 1.46
CA TYR A 56 16.62 -10.01 1.56
C TYR A 56 17.09 -9.60 0.17
N LEU A 57 17.41 -8.31 0.01
CA LEU A 57 17.88 -7.72 -1.24
C LEU A 57 19.39 -7.49 -1.14
N LYS A 58 20.14 -7.97 -2.13
CA LYS A 58 21.58 -7.74 -2.25
C LYS A 58 21.91 -7.10 -3.60
N ASN A 59 22.62 -5.98 -3.58
CA ASN A 59 23.23 -5.41 -4.78
C ASN A 59 24.57 -6.13 -5.03
N LEU A 60 24.68 -6.86 -6.13
CA LEU A 60 25.88 -7.66 -6.44
C LEU A 60 27.09 -6.80 -6.85
N GLN A 61 26.88 -5.55 -7.26
CA GLN A 61 27.97 -4.63 -7.58
C GLN A 61 28.52 -3.95 -6.33
N SER A 62 27.67 -3.33 -5.51
CA SER A 62 28.10 -2.63 -4.30
C SER A 62 28.29 -3.53 -3.07
N GLN A 63 27.78 -4.76 -3.13
CA GLN A 63 27.65 -5.69 -1.99
C GLN A 63 26.76 -5.17 -0.85
N GLU A 64 26.07 -4.05 -1.03
CA GLU A 64 25.11 -3.54 -0.05
C GLU A 64 23.88 -4.43 0.03
N THR A 65 23.33 -4.54 1.24
CA THR A 65 22.20 -5.40 1.53
C THR A 65 21.08 -4.64 2.22
N ARG A 66 19.85 -5.12 2.07
CA ARG A 66 18.67 -4.49 2.65
C ARG A 66 17.56 -5.51 2.89
N THR A 67 16.87 -5.39 4.01
CA THR A 67 15.59 -6.08 4.22
C THR A 67 14.45 -5.24 3.67
N LEU A 68 13.61 -5.86 2.84
CA LEU A 68 12.43 -5.25 2.24
C LEU A 68 11.17 -6.03 2.64
N THR A 69 10.09 -5.33 2.94
CA THR A 69 8.79 -5.95 3.26
C THR A 69 7.77 -5.57 2.20
N GLN A 70 7.15 -6.56 1.56
CA GLN A 70 6.04 -6.36 0.64
C GLN A 70 4.73 -6.73 1.35
N PHE A 71 3.81 -5.79 1.39
CA PHE A 71 2.43 -5.97 1.82
C PHE A 71 1.57 -6.14 0.58
N HIS A 72 0.88 -7.27 0.47
CA HIS A 72 0.12 -7.62 -0.73
C HIS A 72 -1.36 -7.80 -0.37
N PHE A 73 -2.17 -6.82 -0.76
CA PHE A 73 -3.62 -6.81 -0.58
C PHE A 73 -4.30 -7.49 -1.77
N LEU A 74 -5.16 -8.47 -1.48
CA LEU A 74 -5.73 -9.42 -2.45
C LEU A 74 -7.21 -9.14 -2.73
N SER A 75 -7.96 -8.66 -1.73
CA SER A 75 -9.43 -8.49 -1.82
C SER A 75 -9.89 -7.17 -2.44
N TRP A 76 -9.09 -6.54 -3.31
CA TRP A 76 -9.52 -5.36 -4.06
C TRP A 76 -9.88 -5.75 -5.50
N PRO A 77 -11.16 -5.66 -5.90
CA PRO A 77 -11.60 -6.09 -7.22
C PRO A 77 -11.10 -5.20 -8.36
N ALA A 78 -10.97 -5.75 -9.58
CA ALA A 78 -10.56 -5.10 -10.84
C ALA A 78 -11.46 -3.91 -11.14
N GLU A 79 -12.76 -4.15 -11.03
CA GLU A 79 -13.80 -3.17 -11.19
C GLU A 79 -14.46 -2.88 -9.83
N GLY A 80 -14.70 -1.60 -9.55
CA GLY A 80 -15.33 -1.16 -8.31
C GLY A 80 -14.39 -1.04 -7.11
N ILE A 81 -14.92 -1.37 -5.93
CA ILE A 81 -14.31 -1.14 -4.61
C ILE A 81 -14.55 -2.36 -3.71
N PRO A 82 -13.72 -2.57 -2.65
CA PRO A 82 -14.01 -3.57 -1.63
C PRO A 82 -15.37 -3.31 -0.97
N SER A 83 -16.08 -4.37 -0.59
CA SER A 83 -17.37 -4.28 0.10
C SER A 83 -17.27 -3.73 1.53
N SER A 84 -16.07 -3.75 2.11
CA SER A 84 -15.75 -3.16 3.41
C SER A 84 -14.39 -2.48 3.37
N THR A 85 -14.29 -1.36 4.08
CA THR A 85 -13.08 -0.58 4.34
C THR A 85 -12.18 -1.21 5.40
N ARG A 86 -12.74 -2.05 6.27
CA ARG A 86 -12.03 -2.61 7.44
C ARG A 86 -10.78 -3.42 7.09
N PRO A 87 -10.79 -4.36 6.12
CA PRO A 87 -9.57 -5.09 5.77
C PRO A 87 -8.44 -4.17 5.29
N LEU A 88 -8.78 -3.14 4.51
CA LEU A 88 -7.80 -2.18 4.01
C LEU A 88 -7.23 -1.30 5.14
N LEU A 89 -8.06 -0.90 6.12
CA LEU A 89 -7.61 -0.17 7.29
C LEU A 89 -6.70 -1.01 8.19
N ASP A 90 -7.02 -2.29 8.41
CA ASP A 90 -6.17 -3.23 9.15
C ASP A 90 -4.83 -3.49 8.44
N PHE A 91 -4.88 -3.67 7.12
CA PHE A 91 -3.71 -3.75 6.26
C PHE A 91 -2.83 -2.50 6.39
N ARG A 92 -3.42 -1.31 6.26
CA ARG A 92 -2.74 -0.01 6.41
C ARG A 92 -2.06 0.13 7.77
N ARG A 93 -2.71 -0.25 8.87
CA ARG A 93 -2.11 -0.21 10.22
C ARG A 93 -0.85 -1.07 10.29
N LYS A 94 -0.82 -2.24 9.64
CA LYS A 94 0.37 -3.09 9.57
C LYS A 94 1.49 -2.47 8.73
N VAL A 95 1.17 -1.90 7.56
CA VAL A 95 2.12 -1.14 6.73
C VAL A 95 2.78 -0.03 7.55
N ASN A 96 1.97 0.81 8.19
CA ASN A 96 2.46 1.96 8.95
C ASN A 96 3.20 1.58 10.23
N LYS A 97 2.89 0.42 10.84
CA LYS A 97 3.67 -0.12 11.96
C LYS A 97 5.07 -0.56 11.51
N CYS A 98 5.19 -1.15 10.32
CA CYS A 98 6.47 -1.60 9.74
C CYS A 98 7.35 -0.42 9.29
N TYR A 99 6.74 0.64 8.76
CA TYR A 99 7.46 1.79 8.19
C TYR A 99 8.07 2.76 9.22
N ARG A 100 7.70 2.69 10.51
CA ARG A 100 8.07 3.71 11.51
C ARG A 100 9.59 3.98 11.58
N GLY A 101 9.96 5.25 11.41
CA GLY A 101 11.32 5.76 11.69
C GLY A 101 12.29 5.74 10.52
N ARG A 102 11.82 5.60 9.27
CA ARG A 102 12.69 5.59 8.09
C ARG A 102 12.50 6.82 7.21
N SER A 103 13.59 7.40 6.74
CA SER A 103 13.63 8.53 5.81
C SER A 103 13.66 8.05 4.35
N CYS A 104 12.78 7.12 3.97
CA CYS A 104 12.71 6.57 2.61
C CYS A 104 11.26 6.43 2.13
N PRO A 105 10.92 6.61 0.86
CA PRO A 105 9.55 6.45 0.37
C PRO A 105 9.02 5.01 0.53
N ILE A 106 7.70 4.89 0.75
CA ILE A 106 6.95 3.65 0.53
C ILE A 106 6.62 3.57 -0.97
N ILE A 107 6.90 2.42 -1.59
CA ILE A 107 6.44 2.16 -2.96
C ILE A 107 5.02 1.61 -2.89
N VAL A 108 4.08 2.24 -3.59
CA VAL A 108 2.68 1.78 -3.68
C VAL A 108 2.36 1.53 -5.15
N HIS A 109 1.82 0.36 -5.50
CA HIS A 109 1.40 0.06 -6.86
C HIS A 109 0.15 -0.83 -6.92
N CYS A 110 -0.55 -0.76 -8.05
CA CYS A 110 -1.60 -1.68 -8.49
C CYS A 110 -1.24 -2.15 -9.91
N SER A 111 -2.18 -2.09 -10.86
CA SER A 111 -1.93 -2.33 -12.29
C SER A 111 -1.49 -1.04 -13.01
N ASP A 112 -2.32 0.01 -12.96
CA ASP A 112 -2.10 1.32 -13.59
C ASP A 112 -1.30 2.30 -12.72
N GLY A 113 -1.14 1.97 -11.43
CA GLY A 113 -0.56 2.86 -10.42
C GLY A 113 -1.36 4.13 -10.19
N ALA A 114 -2.67 4.15 -10.46
CA ALA A 114 -3.52 5.34 -10.37
C ALA A 114 -4.80 5.08 -9.55
N GLY A 115 -5.61 4.08 -9.90
CA GLY A 115 -6.90 3.85 -9.26
C GLY A 115 -6.79 3.44 -7.79
N ARG A 116 -6.46 2.16 -7.56
CA ARG A 116 -6.29 1.61 -6.20
C ARG A 116 -5.12 2.27 -5.47
N THR A 117 -4.01 2.51 -6.19
CA THR A 117 -2.84 3.24 -5.66
C THR A 117 -3.22 4.62 -5.16
N GLY A 118 -3.90 5.44 -5.96
CA GLY A 118 -4.31 6.78 -5.55
C GLY A 118 -5.31 6.76 -4.40
N THR A 119 -6.22 5.79 -4.38
CA THR A 119 -7.20 5.63 -3.30
C THR A 119 -6.51 5.30 -1.98
N TYR A 120 -5.59 4.35 -1.97
CA TYR A 120 -4.79 4.00 -0.79
C TYR A 120 -3.93 5.20 -0.33
N THR A 121 -3.24 5.87 -1.25
CA THR A 121 -2.41 7.05 -0.94
C THR A 121 -3.24 8.18 -0.35
N LEU A 122 -4.44 8.44 -0.87
CA LEU A 122 -5.35 9.47 -0.34
C LEU A 122 -5.78 9.15 1.10
N ILE A 123 -6.25 7.92 1.35
CA ILE A 123 -6.63 7.45 2.70
C ILE A 123 -5.44 7.60 3.66
N ASP A 124 -4.26 7.12 3.26
CA ASP A 124 -3.09 7.16 4.13
C ASP A 124 -2.62 8.58 4.43
N MET A 125 -2.61 9.46 3.43
CA MET A 125 -2.20 10.85 3.60
C MET A 125 -3.13 11.60 4.54
N VAL A 126 -4.45 11.46 4.36
CA VAL A 126 -5.46 12.10 5.22
C VAL A 126 -5.31 11.63 6.66
N LEU A 127 -5.29 10.32 6.90
CA LEU A 127 -5.17 9.76 8.25
C LEU A 127 -3.83 10.10 8.91
N ASN A 128 -2.75 10.17 8.14
CA ASN A 128 -1.45 10.62 8.63
C ASN A 128 -1.46 12.11 9.00
N ARG A 129 -2.17 12.97 8.26
CA ARG A 129 -2.35 14.38 8.65
C ARG A 129 -3.18 14.51 9.93
N MET A 130 -4.26 13.74 10.07
CA MET A 130 -5.08 13.71 11.29
C MET A 130 -4.24 13.31 12.52
N SER A 131 -3.49 12.21 12.42
CA SER A 131 -2.65 11.74 13.53
C SER A 131 -1.52 12.70 13.92
N LYS A 132 -1.11 13.60 13.01
CA LYS A 132 -0.18 14.70 13.28
C LYS A 132 -0.86 15.96 13.86
N GLY A 133 -2.16 15.91 14.13
CA GLY A 133 -2.91 17.01 14.78
C GLY A 133 -3.49 18.05 13.83
N VAL A 134 -3.52 17.78 12.51
CA VAL A 134 -4.24 18.65 11.57
C VAL A 134 -5.74 18.53 11.83
N LYS A 135 -6.38 19.65 12.20
CA LYS A 135 -7.79 19.69 12.61
C LYS A 135 -8.77 19.74 11.44
N GLU A 136 -8.42 20.45 10.38
CA GLU A 136 -9.25 20.62 9.19
C GLU A 136 -8.63 19.85 8.03
N ILE A 137 -9.42 18.96 7.44
CA ILE A 137 -8.98 18.18 6.30
C ILE A 137 -10.01 18.27 5.19
N ASP A 138 -9.56 18.86 4.10
CA ASP A 138 -10.24 18.80 2.82
C ASP A 138 -9.65 17.65 2.01
N ILE A 139 -10.42 16.57 1.90
CA ILE A 139 -10.03 15.37 1.15
C ILE A 139 -10.05 15.61 -0.36
N ALA A 140 -10.89 16.53 -0.86
CA ALA A 140 -10.92 16.87 -2.28
C ALA A 140 -9.66 17.67 -2.65
N ALA A 141 -9.30 18.68 -1.86
CA ALA A 141 -8.04 19.39 -2.03
C ALA A 141 -6.82 18.48 -1.85
N THR A 142 -6.89 17.49 -0.95
CA THR A 142 -5.84 16.48 -0.81
C THR A 142 -5.74 15.60 -2.05
N LEU A 143 -6.86 15.24 -2.68
CA LEU A 143 -6.86 14.52 -3.95
C LEU A 143 -6.30 15.36 -5.11
N GLU A 144 -6.66 16.64 -5.20
CA GLU A 144 -6.09 17.57 -6.18
C GLU A 144 -4.57 17.64 -6.03
N HIS A 145 -4.07 17.79 -4.80
CA HIS A 145 -2.65 17.77 -4.49
C HIS A 145 -1.93 16.47 -4.91
N ILE A 146 -2.60 15.32 -4.80
CA ILE A 146 -2.07 14.04 -5.31
C ILE A 146 -2.06 14.03 -6.84
N ARG A 147 -3.09 14.56 -7.48
CA ARG A 147 -3.22 14.62 -8.95
C ARG A 147 -2.22 15.58 -9.60
N ASP A 148 -1.79 16.62 -8.89
CA ASP A 148 -0.69 17.51 -9.31
C ASP A 148 0.64 16.74 -9.45
N GLN A 149 0.83 15.65 -8.69
CA GLN A 149 2.05 14.83 -8.70
C GLN A 149 1.95 13.64 -9.65
N ARG A 150 0.76 13.06 -9.80
CA ARG A 150 0.49 11.98 -10.76
C ARG A 150 -0.94 12.12 -11.31
N PRO A 151 -1.12 12.40 -12.61
CA PRO A 151 -2.43 12.49 -13.21
C PRO A 151 -3.24 11.19 -13.05
N GLY A 152 -4.56 11.31 -12.91
CA GLY A 152 -5.48 10.17 -12.88
C GLY A 152 -5.57 9.43 -11.54
N MET A 153 -4.88 9.87 -10.49
CA MET A 153 -4.99 9.27 -9.16
C MET A 153 -6.44 9.32 -8.66
N VAL A 154 -6.92 8.18 -8.14
CA VAL A 154 -8.36 7.92 -7.86
C VAL A 154 -9.17 8.05 -9.15
N CYS A 155 -9.42 6.94 -9.81
CA CYS A 155 -9.98 6.91 -11.18
C CYS A 155 -11.50 7.07 -11.20
N THR A 156 -12.21 6.62 -10.16
CA THR A 156 -13.68 6.57 -10.14
C THR A 156 -14.29 7.30 -8.95
N LYS A 157 -15.57 7.67 -9.08
CA LYS A 157 -16.36 8.25 -7.99
C LYS A 157 -16.45 7.30 -6.79
N ASP A 158 -16.68 6.02 -7.06
CA ASP A 158 -16.81 4.98 -6.02
C ASP A 158 -15.52 4.84 -5.22
N GLN A 159 -14.35 4.94 -5.87
CA GLN A 159 -13.05 4.95 -5.18
C GLN A 159 -12.89 6.16 -4.26
N PHE A 160 -13.36 7.34 -4.68
CA PHE A 160 -13.34 8.54 -3.84
C PHE A 160 -14.31 8.43 -2.65
N GLU A 161 -15.52 7.92 -2.86
CA GLU A 161 -16.50 7.66 -1.80
C GLU A 161 -16.01 6.59 -0.81
N PHE A 162 -15.32 5.57 -1.30
CA PHE A 162 -14.68 4.56 -0.48
C PHE A 162 -13.57 5.17 0.39
N ALA A 163 -12.76 6.07 -0.16
CA ALA A 163 -11.74 6.79 0.63
C ALA A 163 -12.35 7.65 1.74
N LEU A 164 -13.43 8.38 1.45
CA LEU A 164 -14.20 9.13 2.45
C LEU A 164 -14.71 8.23 3.57
N THR A 165 -15.32 7.09 3.20
CA THR A 165 -15.86 6.11 4.14
C THR A 165 -14.75 5.53 5.03
N ALA A 166 -13.61 5.14 4.45
CA ALA A 166 -12.47 4.59 5.17
C ALA A 166 -11.90 5.59 6.20
N VAL A 167 -11.79 6.87 5.81
CA VAL A 167 -11.32 7.93 6.70
C VAL A 167 -12.30 8.12 7.86
N ALA A 168 -13.60 8.23 7.57
CA ALA A 168 -14.62 8.42 8.60
C ALA A 168 -14.67 7.26 9.60
N GLU A 169 -14.57 6.01 9.12
CA GLU A 169 -14.53 4.83 9.98
C GLU A 169 -13.29 4.79 10.87
N GLU A 170 -12.11 5.10 10.35
CA GLU A 170 -10.88 5.11 11.14
C GLU A 170 -10.95 6.18 12.24
N VAL A 171 -11.47 7.38 11.93
CA VAL A 171 -11.68 8.44 12.92
C VAL A 171 -12.64 7.96 14.01
N ASN A 172 -13.76 7.35 13.64
CA ASN A 172 -14.72 6.79 14.59
C ASN A 172 -14.10 5.71 15.47
N ALA A 173 -13.25 4.85 14.92
CA ALA A 173 -12.53 3.82 15.67
C ALA A 173 -11.54 4.43 16.67
N ILE A 174 -10.80 5.48 16.28
CA ILE A 174 -9.87 6.20 17.15
C ILE A 174 -10.63 6.89 18.30
N LEU A 175 -11.73 7.59 18.00
CA LEU A 175 -12.53 8.28 19.01
C LEU A 175 -13.12 7.31 20.05
N LYS A 176 -13.59 6.13 19.61
CA LYS A 176 -14.08 5.07 20.50
C LYS A 176 -12.99 4.46 21.39
N ALA A 177 -11.73 4.55 20.98
CA ALA A 177 -10.59 4.00 21.73
C ALA A 177 -9.97 5.02 22.73
N LEU A 178 -10.45 6.26 22.75
CA LEU A 178 -10.00 7.25 23.74
C LEU A 178 -10.51 6.84 25.15
N PRO A 179 -9.67 6.96 26.19
CA PRO A 179 -10.12 6.76 27.56
C PRO A 179 -11.28 7.71 27.88
N GLN A 180 -12.35 7.19 28.49
CA GLN A 180 -13.43 8.01 29.04
C GLN A 180 -12.97 8.75 30.30
#